data_AF-A0A3L6JJP4-F1
#
_entry.id   AF-A0A3L6JJP4-F1
#
_cell.length_a   1.000
_cell.length_b   1.000
_cell.length_c   1.000
_cell.angle_alpha   90.00
_cell.angle_beta   90.00
_cell.angle_gamma   90.00
#
_symmetry.space_group_name_H-M   'P 1'
#
loop_
_entity.id
_entity.type
_entity.pdbx_description
1 polymer ?
#
loop_
_entity_poly.entity_id
_entity_poly.type
_entity_poly.pdbx_seq_one_letter_code
_entity_poly.pdbx_strand_id
1 'polypeptide(L)'
;LLTPSRALIFPLFWAVFLIYFLIDSMWLMGILRTGSQGNWKIAQTKWTLKAMFIKCILYLIVIAVDYGVGLATGRPLFPGLLGFSLLFLYAFVPYFATSTVITAWGYRVTGHHYLGAMLNGLLFAWVLAAALPL
;
A
#
# COMPACT_ATOMS: atom_id res chain seq x y z
N LEU A 1 -14.40 19.67 -5.69
CA LEU A 1 -14.44 18.47 -4.82
C LEU A 1 -13.87 18.79 -3.42
N LEU A 2 -14.27 19.90 -2.80
CA LEU A 2 -13.93 20.22 -1.39
C LEU A 2 -15.22 20.69 -0.71
N THR A 3 -15.86 19.79 0.03
CA THR A 3 -16.88 20.17 1.01
C THR A 3 -16.23 20.18 2.40
N PRO A 4 -16.58 21.14 3.28
CA PRO A 4 -16.01 21.24 4.63
C PRO A 4 -16.16 19.94 5.43
N SER A 5 -17.25 19.20 5.21
CA SER A 5 -17.52 17.90 5.82
C SER A 5 -16.41 16.86 5.54
N ARG A 6 -15.84 16.85 4.33
CA ARG A 6 -14.75 15.92 3.95
C ARG A 6 -13.44 16.26 4.66
N ALA A 7 -13.15 17.55 4.85
CA ALA A 7 -11.97 18.00 5.57
C ALA A 7 -12.01 17.67 7.07
N LEU A 8 -13.21 17.61 7.67
CA LEU A 8 -13.39 17.28 9.09
C LEU A 8 -13.18 15.80 9.41
N ILE A 9 -13.43 14.90 8.45
CA ILE A 9 -13.24 13.46 8.65
C ILE A 9 -11.79 13.02 8.38
N PHE A 10 -11.04 13.81 7.61
CA PHE A 10 -9.65 13.54 7.29
C PHE A 10 -8.75 13.23 8.50
N PRO A 11 -8.77 13.99 9.62
CA PRO A 11 -7.93 13.70 10.78
C PRO A 11 -8.22 12.34 11.42
N LEU A 12 -9.49 11.91 11.39
CA LEU A 12 -9.89 10.60 11.90
C LEU A 12 -9.29 9.47 11.05
N PHE A 13 -9.40 9.57 9.72
CA PHE A 13 -8.77 8.61 8.83
C PHE A 13 -7.26 8.63 8.94
N TRP A 14 -6.67 9.81 9.09
CA TRP A 14 -5.23 9.96 9.27
C TRP A 14 -4.73 9.21 10.51
N ALA A 15 -5.41 9.33 11.65
CA ALA A 15 -5.02 8.62 12.87
C ALA A 15 -5.05 7.08 12.68
N VAL A 16 -6.09 6.55 12.03
CA VAL A 16 -6.22 5.12 11.75
C VAL A 16 -5.13 4.63 10.78
N PHE A 17 -4.95 5.34 9.67
CA PHE A 17 -3.92 4.98 8.69
C PHE A 17 -2.51 5.15 9.24
N LEU A 18 -2.27 6.13 10.11
CA LEU A 18 -0.97 6.33 10.74
C LEU A 18 -0.56 5.09 11.53
N ILE A 19 -1.45 4.54 12.37
CA ILE A 19 -1.17 3.32 13.14
C ILE A 19 -0.87 2.15 12.20
N TYR A 20 -1.70 1.95 11.17
CA TYR A 20 -1.50 0.90 10.18
C TYR A 20 -0.14 1.02 9.49
N PHE A 21 0.20 2.20 8.97
CA PHE A 21 1.44 2.41 8.24
C PHE A 21 2.67 2.44 9.16
N LEU A 22 2.53 2.74 10.45
CA LEU A 22 3.62 2.58 11.41
C LEU A 22 4.01 1.11 11.54
N ILE A 23 3.02 0.24 11.79
CA ILE A 23 3.25 -1.20 11.92
C ILE A 23 3.82 -1.77 10.60
N ASP A 24 3.22 -1.42 9.46
CA ASP A 24 3.69 -1.83 8.14
C ASP A 24 5.14 -1.37 7.88
N SER A 25 5.47 -0.11 8.21
CA SER A 25 6.81 0.44 8.02
C SER A 25 7.85 -0.23 8.92
N MET A 26 7.50 -0.52 10.18
CA MET A 26 8.37 -1.26 11.10
C MET A 26 8.67 -2.67 10.60
N TRP A 27 7.63 -3.38 10.16
CA TRP A 27 7.76 -4.73 9.63
C TRP A 27 8.59 -4.76 8.34
N LEU A 28 8.25 -3.91 7.37
CA LEU A 28 8.89 -3.86 6.06
C LEU A 28 10.36 -3.46 6.17
N MET A 29 10.68 -2.43 6.97
CA MET A 29 12.06 -2.00 7.18
C MET A 29 12.87 -3.00 8.01
N GLY A 30 12.23 -3.71 8.95
CA GLY A 30 12.85 -4.82 9.68
C GLY A 30 13.40 -5.90 8.75
N ILE A 31 12.64 -6.25 7.70
CA ILE A 31 13.04 -7.25 6.70
C ILE A 31 14.11 -6.72 5.73
N LEU A 32 14.06 -5.44 5.37
CA LEU A 32 14.93 -4.84 4.36
C LEU A 32 16.31 -4.42 4.90
N ARG A 33 16.44 -4.19 6.22
CA ARG A 33 17.66 -3.67 6.85
C ARG A 33 18.90 -4.55 6.67
N THR A 34 18.75 -5.82 6.34
CA THR A 34 19.81 -6.84 6.48
C THR A 34 20.82 -6.94 5.32
N GLY A 35 20.78 -6.12 4.26
CA GLY A 35 21.50 -6.53 3.05
C GLY A 35 22.00 -5.51 2.03
N SER A 36 22.27 -4.24 2.37
CA SER A 36 22.83 -3.33 1.34
C SER A 36 23.78 -2.26 1.84
N GLN A 37 25.07 -2.55 1.74
CA GLN A 37 26.17 -1.59 1.72
C GLN A 37 26.54 -1.37 0.25
N GLY A 38 26.25 -0.20 -0.32
CA GLY A 38 26.50 0.10 -1.74
C GLY A 38 25.95 1.46 -2.17
N ASN A 39 26.15 1.79 -3.45
CA ASN A 39 25.75 3.08 -4.04
C ASN A 39 24.27 3.41 -3.74
N TRP A 40 24.01 4.62 -3.26
CA TRP A 40 22.72 5.04 -2.72
C TRP A 40 21.54 4.81 -3.68
N LYS A 41 21.70 5.16 -4.97
CA LYS A 41 20.64 4.98 -5.98
C LYS A 41 20.32 3.52 -6.24
N ILE A 42 21.34 2.69 -6.47
CA ILE A 42 21.17 1.26 -6.76
C ILE A 42 20.52 0.56 -5.58
N ALA A 43 20.98 0.89 -4.37
CA ALA A 43 20.48 0.29 -3.16
C ALA A 43 19.04 0.73 -2.84
N GLN A 44 18.67 2.00 -3.13
CA GLN A 44 17.29 2.47 -3.04
C GLN A 44 16.36 1.72 -4.00
N THR A 45 16.76 1.56 -5.27
CA THR A 45 15.95 0.82 -6.26
C THR A 45 15.80 -0.64 -5.86
N LYS A 46 16.88 -1.31 -5.42
CA LYS A 46 16.81 -2.70 -4.94
C LYS A 46 15.89 -2.85 -3.72
N TRP A 47 15.97 -1.94 -2.76
CA TRP A 47 15.11 -1.96 -1.58
C TRP A 47 13.65 -1.74 -1.94
N THR A 48 13.39 -0.75 -2.79
CA THR A 48 12.03 -0.41 -3.24
C THR A 48 11.43 -1.57 -4.01
N LEU A 49 12.16 -2.18 -4.95
CA LEU A 49 11.67 -3.31 -5.73
C LEU A 49 11.38 -4.52 -4.83
N LYS A 50 12.30 -4.84 -3.91
CA LYS A 50 12.11 -5.93 -2.94
C LYS A 50 10.89 -5.66 -2.03
N ALA A 51 10.72 -4.42 -1.56
CA ALA A 51 9.60 -4.00 -0.75
C ALA A 51 8.26 -4.14 -1.50
N MET A 52 8.22 -3.67 -2.75
CA MET A 52 7.07 -3.79 -3.64
C MET A 52 6.71 -5.26 -3.84
N PHE A 53 7.68 -6.13 -4.13
CA PHE A 53 7.44 -7.55 -4.29
C PHE A 53 6.89 -8.18 -3.01
N ILE A 54 7.52 -7.96 -1.85
CA ILE A 54 7.06 -8.53 -0.57
C ILE A 54 5.61 -8.13 -0.28
N LYS A 55 5.27 -6.85 -0.48
CA LYS A 55 3.93 -6.33 -0.17
C LYS A 55 2.89 -6.72 -1.22
N CYS A 56 3.23 -6.67 -2.51
CA CYS A 56 2.26 -6.83 -3.59
C CYS A 56 2.07 -8.29 -4.05
N ILE A 57 3.05 -9.17 -3.85
CA ILE A 57 3.01 -10.52 -4.43
C ILE A 57 1.80 -11.32 -3.97
N LEU A 58 1.42 -11.21 -2.70
CA LEU A 58 0.26 -11.93 -2.16
C LEU A 58 -1.03 -11.49 -2.85
N TYR A 59 -1.21 -10.18 -3.05
CA TYR A 59 -2.36 -9.64 -3.76
C TYR A 59 -2.36 -10.04 -5.25
N LEU A 60 -1.20 -10.00 -5.90
CA LEU A 60 -1.06 -10.41 -7.30
C LEU A 60 -1.39 -11.89 -7.49
N ILE A 61 -1.00 -12.76 -6.56
CA ILE A 61 -1.36 -14.19 -6.59
C ILE A 61 -2.87 -14.36 -6.49
N VAL A 62 -3.51 -13.69 -5.53
CA VAL A 62 -4.97 -13.78 -5.34
C VAL A 62 -5.71 -13.30 -6.59
N ILE A 63 -5.29 -12.16 -7.15
CA ILE A 63 -5.87 -11.61 -8.40
C ILE A 63 -5.65 -12.60 -9.55
N ALA A 64 -4.44 -13.13 -9.73
CA ALA A 64 -4.12 -14.05 -10.82
C ALA A 64 -4.93 -15.36 -10.74
N VAL A 65 -5.17 -15.87 -9.53
CA VAL A 65 -5.96 -17.08 -9.32
C VAL A 65 -7.44 -16.83 -9.61
N ASP A 66 -8.01 -15.75 -9.09
CA ASP A 66 -9.43 -15.42 -9.30
C ASP A 66 -9.72 -15.13 -10.79
N TYR A 67 -8.91 -14.29 -11.44
CA TYR A 67 -9.03 -14.02 -12.87
C TYR A 67 -8.70 -15.25 -13.73
N GLY A 68 -7.66 -16.00 -13.39
CA GLY A 68 -7.23 -17.17 -14.16
C GLY A 68 -8.31 -18.25 -14.21
N VAL A 69 -8.91 -18.57 -13.06
CA VAL A 69 -10.05 -19.50 -13.01
C VAL A 69 -11.27 -18.92 -13.70
N GLY A 70 -11.52 -17.62 -13.54
CA GLY A 70 -12.58 -16.89 -14.24
C GLY A 70 -12.50 -17.03 -15.76
N LEU A 71 -11.31 -16.84 -16.33
CA LEU A 71 -11.06 -16.98 -17.76
C LEU A 71 -11.16 -18.43 -18.24
N ALA A 72 -10.72 -19.40 -17.44
CA ALA A 72 -10.73 -20.81 -17.82
C ALA A 72 -12.13 -21.45 -17.75
N THR A 73 -12.96 -21.04 -16.78
CA THR A 73 -14.25 -21.70 -16.49
C THR A 73 -15.47 -20.86 -16.89
N GLY A 74 -15.27 -19.59 -17.27
CA GLY A 74 -16.34 -18.65 -17.56
C GLY A 74 -17.17 -18.24 -16.33
N ARG A 75 -16.71 -18.58 -15.11
CA ARG A 75 -17.38 -18.26 -13.84
C ARG A 75 -16.36 -17.71 -12.84
N PRO A 76 -16.70 -16.68 -12.05
CA PRO A 76 -15.81 -16.17 -11.02
C PRO A 76 -15.52 -17.27 -9.98
N LEU A 77 -14.26 -17.39 -9.55
CA LEU A 77 -13.86 -18.36 -8.52
C LEU A 77 -14.53 -18.01 -7.18
N PHE A 78 -14.56 -16.73 -6.84
CA PHE A 78 -15.28 -16.23 -5.67
C PHE A 78 -16.56 -15.51 -6.11
N PRO A 79 -17.74 -16.15 -6.05
CA PRO A 79 -18.99 -15.49 -6.40
C PRO A 79 -19.44 -14.49 -5.33
N GLY A 80 -20.26 -13.52 -5.73
CA GLY A 80 -20.90 -12.55 -4.83
C GLY A 80 -19.99 -11.40 -4.38
N LEU A 81 -20.28 -10.86 -3.19
CA LEU A 81 -19.61 -9.66 -2.66
C LEU A 81 -18.10 -9.85 -2.46
N LEU A 82 -17.66 -11.09 -2.18
CA LEU A 82 -16.25 -11.42 -2.00
C LEU A 82 -15.46 -11.25 -3.31
N GLY A 83 -15.93 -11.83 -4.42
CA GLY A 83 -15.29 -11.63 -5.73
C GLY A 83 -15.29 -10.17 -6.15
N PHE A 84 -16.42 -9.47 -5.95
CA PHE A 84 -16.50 -8.03 -6.20
C PHE A 84 -15.47 -7.24 -5.38
N SER A 85 -15.24 -7.61 -4.12
CA SER A 85 -14.22 -6.98 -3.27
C SER A 85 -12.80 -7.30 -3.73
N LEU A 86 -12.54 -8.52 -4.21
CA LEU A 86 -11.24 -8.93 -4.77
C LEU A 86 -10.92 -8.18 -6.06
N LEU A 87 -11.93 -7.85 -6.88
CA LEU A 87 -11.78 -6.96 -8.02
C LEU A 87 -11.23 -5.59 -7.59
N PHE A 88 -11.59 -5.03 -6.43
CA PHE A 88 -10.98 -3.77 -5.99
C PHE A 88 -9.49 -3.91 -5.63
N LEU A 89 -9.00 -5.11 -5.31
CA LEU A 89 -7.58 -5.29 -5.01
C LEU A 89 -6.70 -4.88 -6.19
N TYR A 90 -7.11 -5.10 -7.45
CA TYR A 90 -6.32 -4.64 -8.60
C TYR A 90 -6.13 -3.11 -8.55
N ALA A 91 -7.18 -2.38 -8.15
CA ALA A 91 -7.15 -0.91 -8.06
C ALA A 91 -6.28 -0.43 -6.89
N PHE A 92 -6.17 -1.22 -5.82
CA PHE A 92 -5.34 -0.89 -4.65
C PHE A 92 -3.88 -1.31 -4.77
N VAL A 93 -3.51 -2.27 -5.61
CA VAL A 93 -2.12 -2.71 -5.81
C VAL A 93 -1.17 -1.56 -6.16
N PRO A 94 -1.49 -0.63 -7.09
CA PRO A 94 -0.64 0.53 -7.36
C PRO A 94 -0.45 1.46 -6.15
N TYR A 95 -1.47 1.58 -5.28
CA TYR A 95 -1.35 2.35 -4.05
C TYR A 95 -0.43 1.66 -3.05
N PHE A 96 -0.51 0.34 -2.90
CA PHE A 96 0.42 -0.41 -2.06
C PHE A 96 1.85 -0.31 -2.58
N ALA A 97 2.05 -0.44 -3.89
CA ALA A 97 3.35 -0.20 -4.52
C ALA A 97 3.90 1.20 -4.19
N THR A 98 3.09 2.23 -4.39
CA THR A 98 3.47 3.63 -4.08
C THR A 98 3.83 3.79 -2.60
N SER A 99 3.06 3.15 -1.71
CA SER A 99 3.33 3.20 -0.27
C SER A 99 4.71 2.65 0.08
N THR A 100 5.15 1.57 -0.57
CA THR A 100 6.48 0.99 -0.32
C THR A 100 7.61 1.89 -0.80
N VAL A 101 7.42 2.65 -1.90
CA VAL A 101 8.38 3.63 -2.38
C VAL A 101 8.60 4.71 -1.33
N ILE A 102 7.49 5.25 -0.80
CA ILE A 102 7.51 6.31 0.22
C ILE A 102 8.15 5.80 1.51
N THR A 103 7.83 4.57 1.94
CA THR A 103 8.42 3.97 3.14
C THR A 103 9.93 3.77 2.98
N ALA A 104 10.37 3.17 1.86
CA ALA A 104 11.79 2.92 1.61
C ALA A 104 12.58 4.22 1.50
N TRP A 105 12.05 5.21 0.78
CA TRP A 105 12.66 6.53 0.66
C TRP A 105 12.73 7.24 2.02
N GLY A 106 11.62 7.30 2.76
CA GLY A 106 11.56 7.98 4.05
C GLY A 106 12.54 7.40 5.07
N TYR A 107 12.67 6.07 5.10
CA TYR A 107 13.64 5.39 5.96
C TYR A 107 15.09 5.70 5.55
N ARG A 108 15.39 5.76 4.25
CA ARG A 108 16.75 6.11 3.78
C ARG A 108 17.16 7.54 4.07
N VAL A 109 16.21 8.47 4.06
CA VAL A 109 16.48 9.89 4.35
C VAL A 109 16.67 10.12 5.85
N THR A 110 15.86 9.47 6.69
CA THR A 110 15.80 9.77 8.13
C THR A 110 16.43 8.73 9.04
N GLY A 111 16.72 7.53 8.52
CA GLY A 111 17.10 6.37 9.33
C GLY A 111 15.96 5.81 10.19
N HIS A 112 14.75 6.36 10.08
CA HIS A 112 13.60 6.04 10.93
C HIS A 112 12.36 5.68 10.10
N HIS A 113 11.49 4.83 10.65
CA HIS A 113 10.28 4.37 9.96
C HIS A 113 9.10 5.37 10.03
N TYR A 114 9.19 6.40 10.86
CA TYR A 114 8.10 7.36 11.10
C TYR A 114 7.75 8.20 9.88
N LEU A 115 8.75 8.71 9.14
CA LEU A 115 8.49 9.62 8.01
C LEU A 115 7.66 8.95 6.92
N GLY A 116 8.03 7.72 6.54
CA GLY A 116 7.28 6.94 5.56
C GLY A 116 5.85 6.67 6.01
N ALA A 117 5.68 6.31 7.29
CA ALA A 117 4.36 6.06 7.87
C ALA A 117 3.46 7.30 7.89
N MET A 118 4.00 8.46 8.28
CA MET A 118 3.26 9.72 8.30
C MET A 118 2.80 10.15 6.91
N LEU A 119 3.70 10.10 5.92
CA LEU A 119 3.39 10.48 4.55
C LEU A 119 2.36 9.55 3.91
N ASN A 120 2.51 8.23 4.10
CA ASN A 120 1.52 7.26 3.64
C ASN A 120 0.17 7.46 4.34
N GLY A 121 0.18 7.69 5.65
CA GLY A 121 -1.02 7.97 6.42
C GLY A 121 -1.79 9.18 5.87
N LEU A 122 -1.08 10.29 5.59
CA LEU A 122 -1.68 11.50 5.02
C LEU A 122 -2.29 11.22 3.64
N LEU A 123 -1.54 10.54 2.76
CA LEU A 123 -1.99 10.25 1.40
C LEU A 123 -3.23 9.36 1.38
N PHE A 124 -3.22 8.26 2.12
CA PHE A 124 -4.34 7.32 2.14
C PHE A 124 -5.57 7.89 2.85
N ALA A 125 -5.37 8.66 3.92
CA ALA A 125 -6.46 9.39 4.56
C ALA A 125 -7.12 10.39 3.61
N TRP A 126 -6.31 11.11 2.80
CA TRP A 126 -6.82 12.07 1.84
C TRP A 126 -7.55 11.38 0.68
N VAL A 127 -6.98 10.31 0.13
CA VAL A 127 -7.63 9.51 -0.93
C VAL A 127 -8.97 8.98 -0.45
N LEU A 128 -9.05 8.44 0.77
CA LEU A 128 -10.29 7.92 1.32
C LEU A 128 -11.32 9.02 1.60
N ALA A 129 -10.90 10.15 2.20
CA ALA A 129 -11.77 11.30 2.44
C ALA A 129 -12.31 11.91 1.14
N ALA A 130 -11.53 11.88 0.06
CA ALA A 130 -11.95 12.37 -1.25
C ALA A 130 -12.90 11.40 -1.97
N ALA A 131 -12.68 10.09 -1.81
CA ALA A 131 -13.45 9.05 -2.48
C ALA A 131 -14.81 8.77 -1.82
N LEU A 132 -14.95 9.00 -0.51
CA LEU A 132 -16.22 8.76 0.18
C LEU A 132 -17.31 9.72 -0.31
N PRO A 133 -18.48 9.19 -0.75
CA PRO A 133 -19.66 10.00 -1.00
C PRO A 133 -20.25 10.42 0.34
N LEU A 134 -19.77 11.56 0.84
CA LEU A 134 -20.35 12.34 1.95
C LEU A 134 -21.23 13.45 1.40
#